data_AF-A0A654DP73-F1
#
_entry.id   AF-A0A654DP73-F1
#
_cell.length_a   1.000
_cell.length_b   1.000
_cell.length_c   1.000
_cell.angle_alpha   90.00
_cell.angle_beta   90.00
_cell.angle_gamma   90.00
#
_symmetry.space_group_name_H-M   'P 1'
#
loop_
_entity.id
_entity.type
_entity.pdbx_description
1 polymer ?
#
loop_
_entity_poly.entity_id
_entity_poly.type
_entity_poly.pdbx_seq_one_letter_code
_entity_poly.pdbx_strand_id
1 'polypeptide(L)'
;MALVRTYDMSIQNDRLPELEEPCRACGGTGYSSPAQPGQMRASFNCENCKGHKVAPTEAGHQLIEFISRRFHISDYEVQRDMLG
;
A
#
# COMPACT_ATOMS: atom_id res chain seq x y z
N MET A 1 -29.24 -20.82 -25.93
CA MET A 1 -29.32 -21.18 -24.50
C MET A 1 -27.97 -20.83 -23.87
N ALA A 2 -27.90 -19.73 -23.12
CA ALA A 2 -26.66 -19.28 -22.49
C ALA A 2 -26.50 -19.94 -21.11
N LEU A 3 -25.38 -20.63 -20.91
CA LEU A 3 -25.02 -21.24 -19.63
C LEU A 3 -24.57 -20.13 -18.67
N VAL A 4 -25.43 -19.78 -17.72
CA VAL A 4 -25.04 -18.94 -16.58
C VAL A 4 -24.15 -19.80 -15.69
N ARG A 5 -22.83 -19.54 -15.70
CA ARG A 5 -21.92 -20.09 -14.70
C ARG A 5 -22.29 -19.50 -13.35
N THR A 6 -23.00 -20.26 -12.54
CA THR A 6 -23.15 -19.99 -11.12
C THR A 6 -21.80 -20.25 -10.46
N TYR A 7 -21.09 -19.19 -10.10
CA TYR A 7 -19.90 -19.31 -9.27
C TYR A 7 -20.38 -19.61 -7.86
N ASP A 8 -20.09 -20.82 -7.38
CA ASP A 8 -20.23 -21.17 -5.98
C ASP A 8 -19.23 -20.30 -5.19
N MET A 9 -19.73 -19.24 -4.55
CA MET A 9 -18.96 -18.40 -3.64
C MET A 9 -18.90 -19.06 -2.26
N SER A 10 -18.41 -20.30 -2.20
CA SER A 10 -17.92 -20.84 -0.93
C SER A 10 -16.73 -19.98 -0.51
N ILE A 11 -16.99 -18.97 0.32
CA ILE A 11 -15.95 -18.16 0.95
C ILE A 11 -15.18 -19.10 1.87
N GLN A 12 -14.13 -19.72 1.34
CA GLN A 12 -13.11 -20.33 2.16
C GLN A 12 -12.56 -19.19 3.01
N ASN A 13 -12.80 -19.27 4.31
CA ASN A 13 -12.37 -18.29 5.30
C ASN A 13 -10.86 -18.48 5.56
N ASP A 14 -10.10 -18.61 4.48
CA ASP A 14 -8.66 -18.51 4.50
C ASP A 14 -8.40 -17.04 4.76
N ARG A 15 -8.03 -16.74 6.01
CA ARG A 15 -7.68 -15.38 6.43
C ARG A 15 -6.75 -14.81 5.38
N LEU A 16 -7.10 -13.65 4.83
CA LEU A 16 -6.23 -12.95 3.91
C LEU A 16 -4.84 -12.85 4.55
N PRO A 17 -3.76 -13.12 3.79
CA PRO A 17 -2.42 -12.93 4.30
C PRO A 17 -2.26 -11.48 4.77
N GLU A 18 -1.39 -11.24 5.75
CA GLU A 18 -1.08 -9.87 6.16
C GLU A 18 -0.56 -9.10 4.95
N LEU A 19 -1.20 -7.97 4.66
CA LEU A 19 -0.90 -7.15 3.48
C LEU A 19 0.09 -6.03 3.79
N GLU A 20 0.30 -5.73 5.07
CA GLU A 20 1.14 -4.63 5.54
C GLU A 20 2.04 -5.10 6.68
N GLU A 21 3.28 -4.61 6.72
CA GLU A 21 4.21 -4.77 7.82
C GLU A 21 4.80 -3.41 8.23
N PRO A 22 5.31 -3.24 9.47
CA PRO A 22 5.97 -2.01 9.87
C PRO A 22 7.10 -1.64 8.89
N CYS A 23 7.14 -0.37 8.49
CA CYS A 23 8.13 0.10 7.53
C CYS A 23 9.53 -0.02 8.13
N ARG A 24 10.33 -0.95 7.57
CA ARG A 24 11.68 -1.27 8.05
C ARG A 24 12.64 -0.08 7.95
N ALA A 25 12.43 0.81 6.97
CA ALA A 25 13.30 1.97 6.76
C ALA A 25 13.17 3.04 7.85
N CYS A 26 12.00 3.17 8.49
CA CYS A 26 11.78 4.13 9.57
C CYS A 26 11.43 3.47 10.91
N GLY A 27 11.51 2.13 11.00
CA GLY A 27 11.10 1.37 12.17
C GLY A 27 9.64 1.62 12.59
N GLY A 28 8.76 1.92 11.63
CA GLY A 28 7.35 2.25 11.91
C GLY A 28 7.09 3.66 12.45
N THR A 29 8.10 4.54 12.53
CA THR A 29 7.87 5.92 12.99
C THR A 29 7.17 6.78 11.95
N GLY A 30 7.35 6.46 10.67
CA GLY A 30 6.89 7.27 9.53
C GLY A 30 7.81 8.43 9.21
N TYR A 31 8.92 8.60 9.94
CA TYR A 31 9.84 9.72 9.76
C TYR A 31 11.24 9.25 9.34
N SER A 32 11.87 10.02 8.46
CA SER A 32 13.31 9.90 8.19
C SER A 32 14.09 10.80 9.15
N SER A 33 15.14 10.27 9.78
CA SER A 33 16.06 11.11 10.56
C SER A 33 16.70 12.17 9.66
N PRO A 34 16.82 13.43 10.11
CA PRO A 34 17.53 14.44 9.36
C PRO A 34 18.99 14.02 9.17
N ALA A 35 19.50 14.13 7.94
CA ALA A 35 20.88 13.76 7.63
C ALA A 35 21.90 14.65 8.36
N GLN A 36 21.52 15.88 8.71
CA GLN A 36 22.32 16.82 9.51
C GLN A 36 21.41 17.69 10.40
N PRO A 37 21.87 18.11 11.59
CA PRO A 37 21.18 19.09 12.41
C PRO A 37 21.00 20.40 11.62
N GLY A 38 19.77 20.90 11.50
CA GLY A 38 19.48 22.17 10.83
C GLY A 38 19.18 22.11 9.33
N GLN A 39 19.15 20.92 8.70
CA GLN A 39 18.60 20.81 7.35
C GLN A 39 17.08 21.05 7.38
N MET A 40 16.65 22.21 6.88
CA MET A 40 15.26 22.47 6.55
C MET A 40 14.86 21.59 5.36
N ARG A 41 13.98 20.62 5.59
CA ARG A 41 13.36 19.81 4.53
C ARG A 41 11.88 20.14 4.46
N ALA A 42 11.31 20.07 3.26
CA ALA A 42 9.88 20.29 3.04
C ALA A 42 9.01 19.25 3.79
N SER A 43 9.56 18.06 4.05
CA SER A 43 8.92 17.04 4.87
C SER A 43 9.97 16.13 5.53
N PHE A 44 9.65 15.67 6.74
CA PHE A 44 10.42 14.63 7.45
C PHE A 44 9.84 13.23 7.23
N ASN A 45 8.86 13.08 6.35
CA ASN A 45 8.24 11.79 6.07
C ASN A 45 9.27 10.81 5.53
N CYS A 46 9.22 9.57 6.02
CA CYS A 46 10.02 8.47 5.49
C CYS A 46 9.73 8.32 4.00
N GLU A 47 10.76 8.36 3.16
CA GLU A 47 10.61 8.27 1.71
C GLU A 47 10.07 6.92 1.24
N ASN A 48 10.27 5.87 2.05
CA ASN A 48 9.87 4.50 1.72
C ASN A 48 8.37 4.26 1.96
N CYS A 49 7.87 4.60 3.16
CA CYS A 49 6.44 4.50 3.45
C CYS A 49 5.66 5.80 3.23
N LYS A 50 6.29 6.86 2.69
CA LYS A 50 5.70 8.20 2.50
C LYS A 50 5.01 8.79 3.74
N GLY A 51 5.44 8.38 4.94
CA GLY A 51 4.81 8.80 6.21
C GLY A 51 3.76 7.83 6.79
N HIS A 52 3.38 6.78 6.07
CA HIS A 52 2.32 5.83 6.47
C HIS A 52 2.70 4.83 7.56
N LYS A 53 3.98 4.79 7.99
CA LYS A 53 4.51 3.90 9.05
C LYS A 53 4.51 2.40 8.70
N VAL A 54 3.73 1.98 7.72
CA VAL A 54 3.67 0.61 7.21
C VAL A 54 4.16 0.55 5.77
N ALA A 55 4.55 -0.63 5.34
CA ALA A 55 4.90 -0.96 3.97
C ALA A 55 4.17 -2.24 3.56
N PRO A 56 3.81 -2.39 2.28
CA PRO A 56 3.17 -3.61 1.81
C PRO A 56 4.09 -4.83 2.00
N THR A 57 3.50 -5.95 2.41
CA THR A 57 4.17 -7.27 2.39
C THR A 57 4.26 -7.77 0.96
N GLU A 58 4.89 -8.94 0.74
CA GLU A 58 4.90 -9.58 -0.58
C GLU A 58 3.48 -9.82 -1.12
N ALA A 59 2.56 -10.28 -0.27
CA ALA A 59 1.16 -10.46 -0.63
C ALA A 59 0.47 -9.12 -0.95
N GLY A 60 0.77 -8.08 -0.17
CA GLY A 60 0.32 -6.71 -0.44
C GLY A 60 0.80 -6.18 -1.79
N HIS A 61 2.06 -6.40 -2.13
CA HIS A 61 2.64 -6.01 -3.42
C HIS A 61 1.95 -6.69 -4.60
N GLN A 62 1.69 -8.01 -4.51
CA GLN A 62 0.98 -8.74 -5.57
C GLN A 62 -0.44 -8.22 -5.77
N LEU A 63 -1.13 -7.85 -4.68
CA LEU A 63 -2.47 -7.28 -4.75
C LEU A 63 -2.46 -5.88 -5.38
N ILE A 64 -1.53 -5.02 -4.99
CA ILE A 64 -1.36 -3.69 -5.58
C ILE A 64 -1.07 -3.82 -7.08
N GLU A 65 -0.12 -4.67 -7.48
CA GLU A 65 0.21 -4.89 -8.90
C GLU A 65 -1.01 -5.40 -9.70
N PHE A 66 -1.80 -6.29 -9.12
CA PHE A 66 -3.03 -6.76 -9.73
C PHE A 66 -4.04 -5.63 -9.95
N ILE A 67 -4.28 -4.80 -8.94
CA ILE A 67 -5.23 -3.68 -9.01
C ILE A 67 -4.73 -2.61 -10.01
N SER A 68 -3.46 -2.19 -9.91
CA SER A 68 -2.88 -1.16 -10.76
C SER A 68 -2.96 -1.53 -12.24
N ARG A 69 -2.67 -2.79 -12.61
CA ARG A 69 -2.80 -3.26 -14.00
C ARG A 69 -4.23 -3.24 -14.53
N ARG A 70 -5.23 -3.45 -13.66
CA ARG A 70 -6.62 -3.65 -14.09
C ARG A 70 -7.37 -2.33 -14.21
N PHE A 71 -7.08 -1.39 -13.33
CA PHE A 71 -7.88 -0.19 -13.20
C PHE A 71 -7.24 1.06 -13.84
N HIS A 72 -6.01 0.96 -14.38
CA HIS A 72 -5.27 2.13 -14.92
C HIS A 72 -5.35 3.34 -13.98
N ILE A 73 -5.46 3.10 -12.67
CA ILE A 73 -5.56 4.18 -11.70
C ILE A 73 -4.19 4.81 -11.69
N SER A 74 -4.12 6.04 -12.17
CA SER A 74 -2.90 6.81 -12.02
C SER A 74 -2.60 6.91 -10.52
N ASP A 75 -1.33 6.75 -10.12
CA ASP A 75 -0.93 6.90 -8.72
C ASP A 75 -1.45 8.23 -8.12
N TYR A 76 -1.65 9.24 -8.97
CA TYR A 76 -2.25 10.52 -8.66
C TYR A 76 -3.71 10.45 -8.18
N GLU A 77 -4.57 9.65 -8.81
CA GLU A 77 -5.98 9.52 -8.44
C GLU A 77 -6.16 8.75 -7.13
N VAL A 78 -5.35 7.70 -6.91
CA VAL A 78 -5.34 6.98 -5.62
C VAL A 78 -4.88 7.90 -4.50
N GLN A 79 -3.81 8.68 -4.74
CA GLN A 79 -3.32 9.63 -3.75
C GLN A 79 -4.34 10.72 -3.43
N ARG A 80 -5.04 11.29 -4.43
CA ARG A 80 -6.04 12.34 -4.18
C ARG A 80 -7.25 11.84 -3.38
N ASP A 81 -7.80 10.68 -3.72
CA ASP A 81 -8.98 10.15 -3.02
C ASP A 81 -8.67 9.61 -1.62
N MET A 82 -7.44 9.14 -1.37
CA MET A 82 -7.05 8.67 -0.04
C MET A 82 -6.42 9.76 0.86
N LEU A 83 -5.93 10.88 0.31
CA LEU A 83 -5.14 11.88 1.06
C LEU A 83 -5.77 13.28 1.17
N GLY A 84 -6.82 13.60 0.40
CA GLY A 84 -7.53 14.89 0.49
C GLY A 84 -6.82 16.05 -0.21
#